data_AF-A0AAV2CS45-F1
#
_entry.id   AF-A0AAV2CS45-F1
#
_cell.length_a   1.000
_cell.length_b   1.000
_cell.length_c   1.000
_cell.angle_alpha   90.00
_cell.angle_beta   90.00
_cell.angle_gamma   90.00
#
_symmetry.space_group_name_H-M   'P 1'
#
loop_
_entity.id
_entity.type
_entity.pdbx_description
1 polymer ?
#
loop_
_entity_poly.entity_id
_entity_poly.type
_entity_poly.pdbx_seq_one_letter_code
_entity_poly.pdbx_strand_id
1 'polypeptide(L)'
;MKGGGGDDDGERPFFRIPKIPANPTASLAARAAVAVFALGFVDAGYSGDWSRISAISKEVEDWLKVAAFLVVPLCVLLVVSISGSTEEEA
;
A
#
# COMPACT_ATOMS: atom_id res chain seq x y z
N MET A 1 54.60 1.73 8.99
CA MET A 1 53.73 0.86 9.82
C MET A 1 52.40 1.61 9.93
N LYS A 2 51.40 1.42 9.06
CA LYS A 2 50.44 0.29 8.92
C LYS A 2 49.78 -0.12 10.23
N GLY A 3 48.45 0.06 10.26
CA GLY A 3 47.48 -0.27 11.31
C GLY A 3 46.34 0.74 11.17
N GLY A 4 45.37 0.57 10.27
CA GLY A 4 44.50 -0.61 10.17
C GLY A 4 43.29 -0.32 11.05
N GLY A 5 42.36 0.49 10.56
CA GLY A 5 41.18 0.95 11.29
C GLY A 5 39.93 0.62 10.49
N GLY A 6 39.40 -0.57 10.79
CA GLY A 6 38.03 -1.05 10.58
C GLY A 6 37.23 -0.46 9.43
N ASP A 7 37.17 -1.22 8.34
CA ASP A 7 36.00 -1.21 7.47
C ASP A 7 34.80 -1.68 8.30
N ASP A 8 34.08 -0.74 8.91
CA ASP A 8 32.75 -0.95 9.48
C ASP A 8 31.74 -1.11 8.32
N ASP A 9 31.82 -2.26 7.67
CA ASP A 9 30.81 -2.77 6.73
C ASP A 9 29.56 -3.20 7.51
N GLY A 10 28.93 -2.24 8.18
CA GLY A 10 27.63 -2.41 8.79
C GLY A 10 26.64 -2.74 7.66
N GLU A 11 26.25 -4.01 7.59
CA GLU A 11 25.24 -4.51 6.67
C GLU A 11 24.01 -3.61 6.72
N ARG A 12 23.88 -2.73 5.71
CA ARG A 12 22.70 -1.88 5.59
C ARG A 12 21.55 -2.81 5.25
N PRO A 13 20.46 -2.86 6.04
CA PRO A 13 19.34 -3.73 5.70
C PRO A 13 18.87 -3.39 4.29
N PHE A 14 18.91 -4.39 3.41
CA PHE A 14 18.56 -4.28 1.99
C PHE A 14 17.16 -3.69 1.78
N PHE A 15 16.29 -3.83 2.78
CA PHE A 15 14.93 -3.34 2.77
C PHE A 15 14.73 -2.20 3.78
N ARG A 16 14.99 -0.96 3.35
CA ARG A 16 14.60 0.23 4.10
C ARG A 16 13.17 0.59 3.74
N ILE A 17 12.24 0.33 4.65
CA ILE A 17 10.85 0.78 4.52
C ILE A 17 10.88 2.32 4.49
N PRO A 18 10.32 2.98 3.46
CA PRO A 18 10.25 4.43 3.43
C PRO A 18 9.46 4.92 4.66
N LYS A 19 10.13 5.71 5.51
CA LYS A 19 9.52 6.30 6.70
C LYS A 19 8.60 7.43 6.22
N ILE A 20 7.31 7.15 6.15
CA ILE A 20 6.29 8.15 5.82
C ILE A 20 6.34 9.22 6.92
N PRO A 21 6.43 10.52 6.59
CA PRO A 21 6.43 11.59 7.59
C PRO A 21 5.13 11.53 8.39
N ALA A 22 5.27 11.33 9.70
CA ALA A 22 4.17 11.11 10.64
C ALA A 22 3.48 12.42 11.02
N ASN A 23 2.99 13.18 10.04
CA ASN A 23 1.98 14.19 10.35
C ASN A 23 0.57 13.55 10.24
N PRO A 24 -0.33 13.83 11.17
CA PRO A 24 -1.63 13.15 11.27
C PRO A 24 -2.49 13.39 10.03
N THR A 25 -2.38 14.57 9.41
CA THR A 25 -3.08 14.92 8.17
C THR A 25 -2.67 14.05 6.98
N ALA A 26 -1.36 13.80 6.78
CA ALA A 26 -0.89 12.90 5.73
C ALA A 26 -1.26 11.44 6.03
N SER A 27 -1.31 11.05 7.31
CA SER A 27 -1.74 9.72 7.71
C SER A 27 -3.23 9.49 7.41
N LEU A 28 -4.08 10.48 7.68
CA LEU A 28 -5.49 10.46 7.33
C LEU A 28 -5.70 10.47 5.81
N ALA A 29 -4.97 11.33 5.08
CA ALA A 29 -5.01 11.36 3.62
C ALA A 29 -4.57 10.02 2.99
N ALA A 30 -3.53 9.39 3.53
CA ALA A 30 -3.08 8.08 3.08
C ALA A 30 -4.12 6.99 3.37
N ARG A 31 -4.70 6.94 4.58
CA ARG A 31 -5.81 6.03 4.90
C ARG A 31 -7.00 6.23 3.97
N ALA A 32 -7.41 7.48 3.73
CA ALA A 32 -8.50 7.82 2.84
C ALA A 32 -8.21 7.40 1.39
N ALA A 33 -7.00 7.66 0.88
CA ALA A 33 -6.59 7.25 -0.45
C ALA A 33 -6.63 5.72 -0.61
N VAL A 34 -6.11 4.98 0.37
CA VAL A 34 -6.13 3.50 0.34
C VAL A 34 -7.55 2.96 0.46
N ALA A 35 -8.40 3.56 1.30
CA ALA A 35 -9.80 3.16 1.45
C ALA A 35 -10.62 3.42 0.19
N VAL A 36 -10.49 4.62 -0.40
CA VAL A 36 -11.17 4.98 -1.66
C VAL A 36 -10.67 4.10 -2.81
N PHE A 37 -9.37 3.81 -2.87
CA PHE A 37 -8.81 2.87 -3.84
C PHE A 37 -9.41 1.47 -3.69
N ALA A 38 -9.44 0.92 -2.47
CA ALA A 38 -9.99 -0.42 -2.23
C ALA A 38 -11.48 -0.49 -2.59
N LEU A 39 -12.26 0.53 -2.21
CA LEU A 39 -13.68 0.61 -2.52
C LEU A 39 -13.91 0.71 -4.04
N GLY A 40 -13.19 1.60 -4.73
CA GLY A 40 -13.27 1.76 -6.18
C GLY A 40 -12.78 0.52 -6.95
N PHE A 41 -11.77 -0.18 -6.42
CA PHE A 41 -11.28 -1.43 -7.00
C PHE A 41 -12.36 -2.53 -6.95
N VAL A 42 -13.05 -2.68 -5.80
CA VAL A 42 -14.16 -3.64 -5.65
C VAL A 42 -15.37 -3.22 -6.51
N ASP A 43 -15.75 -1.94 -6.48
CA ASP A 43 -16.89 -1.41 -7.23
C ASP A 43 -16.71 -1.59 -8.75
N ALA A 44 -15.52 -1.25 -9.28
CA ALA A 44 -15.20 -1.47 -10.69
C ALA A 44 -15.13 -2.96 -11.07
N GLY A 45 -14.76 -3.83 -10.12
CA GLY A 45 -14.78 -5.28 -10.32
C GLY A 45 -16.18 -5.89 -10.32
N TYR A 46 -17.08 -5.37 -9.48
CA TYR A 46 -18.46 -5.86 -9.36
C TYR A 46 -19.38 -5.33 -10.46
N SER A 47 -19.19 -4.08 -10.87
CA SER A 47 -19.92 -3.43 -11.96
C SER A 47 -19.45 -3.89 -13.35
N GLY A 48 -18.35 -4.63 -13.43
CA GLY A 48 -17.77 -5.10 -14.70
C GLY A 48 -17.03 -4.01 -15.47
N ASP A 49 -16.68 -2.89 -14.81
CA ASP A 49 -15.99 -1.76 -15.44
C ASP A 49 -14.52 -2.05 -15.74
N TRP A 50 -13.93 -3.10 -15.16
CA TRP A 50 -12.60 -3.62 -15.56
C TRP A 50 -12.51 -3.98 -17.04
N SER A 51 -13.61 -4.49 -17.62
CA SER A 51 -13.67 -4.77 -19.05
C SER A 51 -13.85 -3.50 -19.90
N ARG A 52 -14.42 -2.42 -19.31
CA ARG A 52 -14.73 -1.16 -19.99
C ARG A 52 -13.65 -0.07 -19.86
N ILE A 53 -12.78 -0.15 -18.85
CA ILE A 53 -11.65 0.79 -18.63
C ILE A 53 -10.48 0.57 -19.61
N SER A 54 -10.61 -0.39 -20.53
CA SER A 54 -9.80 -0.55 -21.77
C SER A 54 -8.45 -1.27 -21.57
N ALA A 55 -8.18 -2.27 -22.42
CA ALA A 55 -6.94 -3.06 -22.61
C ALA A 55 -6.75 -4.40 -21.86
N ILE A 56 -7.73 -4.88 -21.10
CA ILE A 56 -7.64 -6.16 -20.35
C ILE A 56 -8.52 -7.22 -21.01
N SER A 57 -7.92 -8.37 -21.39
CA SER A 57 -8.67 -9.52 -21.92
C SER A 57 -9.48 -10.19 -20.81
N LYS A 58 -10.51 -10.98 -21.15
CA LYS A 58 -11.31 -11.74 -20.16
C LYS A 58 -10.45 -12.58 -19.21
N GLU A 59 -9.33 -13.10 -19.69
CA GLU A 59 -8.40 -13.86 -18.87
C GLU A 59 -7.76 -13.00 -17.77
N VAL A 60 -7.35 -11.78 -18.11
CA VAL A 60 -6.76 -10.83 -17.15
C VAL A 60 -7.82 -10.32 -16.16
N GLU A 61 -9.11 -10.24 -16.56
CA GLU A 61 -10.21 -9.94 -15.65
C GLU A 61 -10.36 -11.02 -14.55
N ASP A 62 -10.26 -12.29 -14.92
CA ASP A 62 -10.31 -13.39 -13.95
C ASP A 62 -9.11 -13.36 -13.00
N TRP A 63 -7.91 -13.06 -13.51
CA TRP A 63 -6.73 -12.84 -12.66
C TRP A 63 -6.91 -11.65 -11.72
N LEU A 64 -7.57 -10.58 -12.16
CA LEU A 64 -7.83 -9.39 -11.36
C LEU A 64 -8.87 -9.66 -10.26
N LYS A 65 -9.87 -10.52 -10.54
CA LYS A 65 -10.84 -11.02 -9.55
C LYS A 65 -10.13 -11.86 -8.49
N VAL A 66 -9.19 -12.71 -8.89
CA VAL A 66 -8.35 -13.48 -7.98
C VAL A 66 -7.45 -12.55 -7.15
N ALA A 67 -6.85 -11.54 -7.78
CA ALA A 67 -6.02 -10.55 -7.11
C ALA A 67 -6.82 -9.73 -6.09
N ALA A 68 -8.14 -9.53 -6.27
CA ALA A 68 -8.99 -8.86 -5.31
C ALA A 68 -8.99 -9.54 -3.93
N PHE A 69 -8.90 -10.87 -3.87
CA PHE A 69 -8.76 -11.61 -2.62
C PHE A 69 -7.46 -11.31 -1.87
N LEU A 70 -6.45 -10.73 -2.53
CA LEU A 70 -5.20 -10.30 -1.92
C LEU A 70 -5.18 -8.78 -1.69
N VAL A 71 -5.61 -8.01 -2.68
CA VAL A 71 -5.57 -6.53 -2.68
C VAL A 71 -6.48 -5.96 -1.61
N VAL A 72 -7.72 -6.46 -1.48
CA VAL A 72 -8.67 -5.96 -0.49
C VAL A 72 -8.15 -6.16 0.95
N PRO A 73 -7.76 -7.37 1.39
CA PRO A 73 -7.22 -7.53 2.73
C PRO A 73 -5.90 -6.79 2.93
N LEU A 74 -5.05 -6.66 1.90
CA LEU A 74 -3.85 -5.84 1.98
C LEU A 74 -4.18 -4.35 2.20
N CYS A 75 -5.18 -3.80 1.50
CA CYS A 75 -5.63 -2.44 1.71
C CYS A 75 -6.20 -2.23 3.12
N VAL A 76 -6.98 -3.19 3.64
CA VAL A 76 -7.46 -3.16 5.03
C VAL A 76 -6.29 -3.17 6.01
N LEU A 77 -5.31 -4.06 5.80
CA LEU A 77 -4.09 -4.11 6.62
C LEU A 77 -3.32 -2.78 6.56
N LEU A 78 -3.20 -2.15 5.39
CA LEU A 78 -2.55 -0.85 5.24
C LEU A 78 -3.32 0.26 5.96
N VAL A 79 -4.64 0.31 5.87
CA VAL A 79 -5.45 1.30 6.60
C VAL A 79 -5.27 1.15 8.12
N VAL A 80 -5.26 -0.09 8.62
CA VAL A 80 -5.03 -0.39 10.06
C VAL A 80 -3.58 -0.11 10.46
N SER A 81 -2.61 -0.43 9.60
CA SER A 81 -1.17 -0.32 9.89
C SER A 81 -0.63 1.11 9.77
N ILE A 82 -1.26 1.94 8.93
CA ILE A 82 -1.00 3.39 8.93
C ILE A 82 -1.52 3.88 10.27
N SER A 83 -0.69 3.89 11.30
CA SER A 83 -1.01 4.45 12.61
C SER A 83 -0.93 5.97 12.50
N GLY A 84 -2.02 6.58 12.06
CA GLY A 84 -2.31 7.95 12.46
C GLY A 84 -2.66 7.88 13.93
N SER A 85 -1.91 8.58 14.77
CA SER A 85 -2.42 9.09 16.04
C SER A 85 -3.69 9.89 15.71
N THR A 86 -4.82 9.18 15.75
CA THR A 86 -6.14 9.78 15.78
C THR A 86 -6.27 10.34 17.18
N GLU A 87 -5.75 11.55 17.38
CA GLU A 87 -6.35 12.43 18.36
C GLU A 87 -7.74 12.77 17.81
N GLU A 88 -8.70 12.08 18.43
CA GLU A 88 -10.09 12.46 18.56
C GLU A 88 -10.22 13.99 18.71
N GLU A 89 -10.84 14.66 17.75
CA GLU A 89 -11.59 15.88 18.07
C GLU A 89 -13.07 15.59 17.80
N ALA A 90 -13.82 15.73 18.88
CA ALA A 90 -15.25 15.57 19.02
C ALA A 90 -16.04 16.71 18.35
#